data_AF-A0A1G1E6E8-F1
#
_entry.id   AF-A0A1G1E6E8-F1
#
_cell.length_a   1.000
_cell.length_b   1.000
_cell.length_c   1.000
_cell.angle_alpha   90.00
_cell.angle_beta   90.00
_cell.angle_gamma   90.00
#
_symmetry.space_group_name_H-M   'P 1'
#
loop_
_entity.id
_entity.type
_entity.pdbx_description
1 polymer ?
#
loop_
_entity_poly.entity_id
_entity_poly.type
_entity_poly.pdbx_seq_one_letter_code
_entity_poly.pdbx_strand_id
1 'polypeptide(L)'
;MNNPRFTPEILIPLQVAIVCGIHSVGRIPMILDQTTIRGVETLLAGLVFEGRVLPVAFSCFTHQMIRKSQNAIEHALIMTVMSCFPVDKRPLLIMDRGYARVSLLIQLRHMGIPYLVRARGNVIVYFQGKARLVGRFHVKPGQFQRYHVFYHSKKKEPLDLIVFHGRGYQ
;
A
#
# COMPACT_ATOMS: atom_id res chain seq x y z
N MET A 1 -10.95 4.28 -27.31
CA MET A 1 -12.32 3.75 -27.09
C MET A 1 -13.18 4.91 -26.61
N ASN A 2 -14.29 5.23 -27.30
CA ASN A 2 -15.19 6.36 -26.96
C ASN A 2 -16.59 5.86 -26.55
N ASN A 3 -16.67 4.77 -25.79
CA ASN A 3 -17.95 4.32 -25.24
C ASN A 3 -18.17 4.99 -23.87
N PRO A 4 -19.09 5.97 -23.74
CA PRO A 4 -19.31 6.67 -22.47
C PRO A 4 -19.90 5.76 -21.38
N ARG A 5 -20.41 4.59 -21.73
CA ARG A 5 -20.87 3.57 -20.77
C ARG A 5 -19.74 2.69 -20.24
N PHE A 6 -18.54 2.80 -20.82
CA PHE A 6 -17.38 2.02 -20.46
C PHE A 6 -16.36 2.95 -19.80
N THR A 7 -16.47 3.09 -18.48
CA THR A 7 -15.50 3.84 -17.68
C THR A 7 -14.57 2.86 -16.96
N PRO A 8 -13.30 3.23 -16.69
CA PRO A 8 -12.37 2.36 -15.98
C PRO A 8 -12.90 1.89 -14.61
N GLU A 9 -13.70 2.73 -13.94
CA GLU A 9 -14.28 2.43 -12.62
C GLU A 9 -15.24 1.24 -12.66
N ILE A 10 -15.93 1.02 -13.77
CA ILE A 10 -16.86 -0.11 -13.94
C ILE A 10 -16.09 -1.45 -13.99
N LEU A 11 -14.81 -1.43 -14.38
CA LEU A 11 -13.99 -2.64 -14.47
C LEU A 11 -13.47 -3.10 -13.11
N ILE A 12 -13.35 -2.21 -12.14
CA ILE A 12 -12.80 -2.49 -10.81
C ILE A 12 -13.52 -3.69 -10.16
N PRO A 13 -14.86 -3.68 -9.96
CA PRO A 13 -15.54 -4.81 -9.31
C PRO A 13 -15.45 -6.10 -10.12
N LEU A 14 -15.40 -6.02 -11.47
CA LEU A 14 -15.28 -7.20 -12.33
C LEU A 14 -13.91 -7.86 -12.19
N GLN A 15 -12.84 -7.07 -12.18
CA GLN A 15 -11.47 -7.57 -11.98
C GLN A 15 -11.28 -8.14 -10.58
N VAL A 16 -11.86 -7.50 -9.56
CA VAL A 16 -11.89 -8.03 -8.19
C VAL A 16 -12.63 -9.36 -8.12
N ALA A 17 -13.81 -9.47 -8.74
CA ALA A 17 -14.59 -10.70 -8.76
C ALA A 17 -13.82 -11.86 -9.43
N ILE A 18 -13.15 -11.61 -10.55
CA ILE A 18 -12.29 -12.61 -11.22
C ILE A 18 -11.22 -13.11 -10.25
N VAL A 19 -10.48 -12.19 -9.62
CA VAL A 19 -9.37 -12.56 -8.75
C VAL A 19 -9.87 -13.26 -7.49
N CYS A 20 -10.93 -12.77 -6.84
CA CYS A 20 -11.51 -13.39 -5.64
C CYS A 20 -12.19 -14.74 -5.91
N GLY A 21 -12.70 -14.96 -7.13
CA GLY A 21 -13.32 -16.21 -7.55
C GLY A 21 -12.30 -17.30 -7.86
N ILE A 22 -11.11 -16.93 -8.36
CA ILE A 22 -10.03 -17.87 -8.67
C ILE A 22 -9.13 -18.15 -7.45
N HIS A 23 -8.87 -17.16 -6.60
CA HIS A 23 -8.10 -17.35 -5.38
C HIS A 23 -8.95 -17.92 -4.24
N SER A 24 -8.67 -19.18 -3.89
CA SER A 24 -9.32 -19.88 -2.78
C SER A 24 -8.60 -19.72 -1.44
N VAL A 25 -7.31 -19.34 -1.41
CA VAL A 25 -6.50 -19.35 -0.18
C VAL A 25 -5.63 -18.10 -0.04
N GLY A 26 -5.71 -17.47 1.15
CA GLY A 26 -4.82 -16.38 1.58
C GLY A 26 -5.22 -14.97 1.12
N ARG A 27 -4.50 -13.97 1.63
CA ARG A 27 -4.64 -12.57 1.19
C ARG A 27 -3.82 -12.33 -0.06
N ILE A 28 -4.42 -11.68 -1.04
CA ILE A 28 -3.82 -11.38 -2.33
C ILE A 28 -3.01 -10.09 -2.18
N PRO A 29 -1.74 -10.03 -2.62
CA PRO A 29 -0.99 -8.78 -2.59
C PRO A 29 -1.56 -7.78 -3.60
N MET A 30 -1.69 -6.52 -3.19
CA MET A 30 -2.05 -5.41 -4.09
C MET A 30 -0.97 -4.36 -4.02
N ILE A 31 -0.36 -4.03 -5.14
CA ILE A 31 0.64 -2.97 -5.24
C ILE A 31 -0.09 -1.65 -5.52
N LEU A 32 0.24 -0.62 -4.75
CA LEU A 32 -0.09 0.76 -5.07
C LEU A 32 1.21 1.47 -5.48
N ASP A 33 1.24 1.98 -6.69
CA ASP A 33 2.40 2.65 -7.26
C ASP A 33 1.98 3.90 -8.04
N GLN A 34 2.90 4.87 -8.17
CA GLN A 34 2.69 6.09 -8.94
C GLN A 34 3.79 6.23 -9.99
N THR A 35 3.37 6.49 -11.23
CA THR A 35 4.27 6.73 -12.34
C THR A 35 3.81 7.93 -13.17
N THR A 36 4.72 8.57 -13.89
CA THR A 36 4.41 9.70 -14.76
C THR A 36 4.48 9.25 -16.22
N ILE A 37 3.36 9.34 -16.94
CA ILE A 37 3.28 9.02 -18.37
C ILE A 37 3.05 10.32 -19.13
N ARG A 38 4.06 10.80 -19.87
CA ARG A 38 3.98 12.02 -20.69
C ARG A 38 3.42 13.25 -19.94
N GLY A 39 3.86 13.44 -18.70
CA GLY A 39 3.42 14.55 -17.84
C GLY A 39 2.09 14.33 -17.11
N VAL A 40 1.49 13.15 -17.24
CA VAL A 40 0.30 12.73 -16.49
C VAL A 40 0.72 11.79 -15.37
N GLU A 41 0.48 12.20 -14.13
CA GLU A 41 0.62 11.34 -12.96
C GLU A 41 -0.44 10.26 -13.00
N THR A 42 -0.01 9.01 -12.90
CA THR A 42 -0.85 7.82 -12.95
C THR A 42 -0.62 7.02 -11.69
N LEU A 43 -1.62 7.06 -10.80
CA LEU A 43 -1.68 6.20 -9.63
C LEU A 43 -2.30 4.87 -10.04
N LEU A 44 -1.61 3.76 -9.80
CA LEU A 44 -2.03 2.40 -10.17
C LEU A 44 -2.25 1.56 -8.91
N ALA A 45 -3.41 0.91 -8.83
CA ALA A 45 -3.67 -0.20 -7.93
C ALA A 45 -3.70 -1.50 -8.75
N GLY A 46 -2.76 -2.40 -8.49
CA GLY A 46 -2.62 -3.66 -9.23
C GLY A 46 -2.59 -4.87 -8.30
N LEU A 47 -3.39 -5.90 -8.60
CA LEU A 47 -3.35 -7.17 -7.88
C LEU A 47 -2.20 -8.03 -8.39
N VAL A 48 -1.43 -8.63 -7.48
CA VAL A 48 -0.43 -9.64 -7.84
C VAL A 48 -1.14 -10.98 -7.96
N PHE A 49 -1.17 -11.52 -9.18
CA PHE A 49 -1.84 -12.76 -9.54
C PHE A 49 -0.91 -13.58 -10.44
N GLU A 50 -0.61 -14.83 -10.06
CA GLU A 50 0.27 -15.74 -10.83
C GLU A 50 1.61 -15.10 -11.25
N GLY A 51 2.24 -14.37 -10.31
CA GLY A 51 3.53 -13.69 -10.54
C GLY A 51 3.45 -12.45 -11.44
N ARG A 52 2.26 -12.03 -11.86
CA ARG A 52 2.03 -10.84 -12.70
C ARG A 52 1.17 -9.82 -11.97
N VAL A 53 1.23 -8.57 -12.41
CA VAL A 53 0.36 -7.50 -11.91
C VAL A 53 -0.83 -7.35 -12.85
N LEU A 54 -2.02 -7.64 -12.34
CA LEU A 54 -3.28 -7.32 -12.99
C LEU A 54 -3.70 -5.90 -12.57
N PRO A 55 -3.72 -4.91 -13.47
CA PRO A 55 -4.17 -3.56 -13.14
C PRO A 55 -5.66 -3.59 -12.80
N VAL A 56 -6.01 -3.18 -11.59
CA VAL A 56 -7.40 -3.19 -11.08
C VAL A 56 -8.03 -1.81 -11.14
N ALA A 57 -7.26 -0.78 -10.82
CA ALA A 57 -7.72 0.60 -10.92
C ALA A 57 -6.56 1.53 -11.19
N PHE A 58 -6.84 2.64 -11.85
CA PHE A 58 -5.90 3.72 -11.98
C PHE A 58 -6.61 5.07 -11.83
N SER A 59 -5.88 6.06 -11.33
CA SER A 59 -6.31 7.45 -11.32
C SER A 59 -5.25 8.29 -12.00
N CYS A 60 -5.65 9.00 -13.05
CA CYS A 60 -4.78 9.89 -13.81
C CYS A 60 -5.05 11.35 -13.43
N PHE A 61 -4.02 12.11 -13.17
CA PHE A 61 -4.14 13.53 -12.86
C PHE A 61 -2.89 14.30 -13.32
N THR A 62 -3.02 15.62 -13.46
CA THR A 62 -1.87 16.52 -13.52
C THR A 62 -1.88 17.36 -12.26
N HIS A 63 -0.72 17.88 -11.85
CA HIS A 63 -0.63 18.72 -10.65
C HIS A 63 -1.57 19.94 -10.70
N GLN A 64 -1.81 20.50 -11.90
CA GLN A 64 -2.72 21.61 -12.13
C GLN A 64 -4.19 21.25 -11.88
N MET A 65 -4.57 19.98 -12.03
CA MET A 65 -5.95 19.50 -11.82
C MET A 65 -6.23 19.08 -10.36
N ILE A 66 -5.23 19.08 -9.48
CA ILE A 66 -5.41 18.69 -8.08
C ILE A 66 -6.23 19.75 -7.34
N ARG A 67 -7.52 19.45 -7.08
CA ARG A 67 -8.44 20.36 -6.37
C ARG A 67 -8.25 20.43 -4.85
N LYS A 68 -7.75 19.34 -4.23
CA LYS A 68 -7.54 19.24 -2.78
C LYS A 68 -6.09 18.92 -2.46
N SER A 69 -5.69 17.68 -2.72
CA SER A 69 -4.31 17.20 -2.56
C SER A 69 -4.18 15.86 -3.28
N GLN A 70 -2.94 15.50 -3.62
CA GLN A 70 -2.62 14.15 -4.11
C GLN A 70 -3.06 13.07 -3.10
N ASN A 71 -2.89 13.33 -1.80
CA ASN A 71 -3.32 12.45 -0.73
C ASN A 71 -4.83 12.13 -0.78
N ALA A 72 -5.66 13.07 -1.21
CA ALA A 72 -7.10 12.85 -1.36
C ALA A 72 -7.41 11.94 -2.55
N ILE A 73 -6.64 12.05 -3.64
CA ILE A 73 -6.75 11.17 -4.81
C ILE A 73 -6.32 9.75 -4.43
N GLU A 74 -5.18 9.60 -3.74
CA GLU A 74 -4.70 8.32 -3.23
C GLU A 74 -5.73 7.64 -2.32
N HIS A 75 -6.27 8.39 -1.35
CA HIS A 75 -7.29 7.89 -0.45
C HIS A 75 -8.56 7.49 -1.20
N ALA A 76 -9.03 8.30 -2.17
CA ALA A 76 -10.20 7.96 -2.96
C ALA A 76 -10.00 6.67 -3.75
N LEU A 77 -8.85 6.49 -4.41
CA LEU A 77 -8.56 5.26 -5.15
C LEU A 77 -8.53 4.03 -4.23
N ILE A 78 -7.84 4.12 -3.08
CA ILE A 78 -7.79 3.03 -2.10
C ILE A 78 -9.21 2.67 -1.65
N MET A 79 -10.04 3.65 -1.32
CA MET A 79 -11.41 3.40 -0.87
C MET A 79 -12.27 2.75 -1.93
N THR A 80 -12.25 3.26 -3.16
CA THR A 80 -12.99 2.69 -4.29
C THR A 80 -12.63 1.23 -4.47
N VAL A 81 -11.33 0.91 -4.57
CA VAL A 81 -10.87 -0.47 -4.78
C VAL A 81 -11.22 -1.37 -3.59
N MET A 82 -10.94 -0.94 -2.35
CA MET A 82 -11.15 -1.77 -1.16
C MET A 82 -12.65 -2.02 -0.88
N SER A 83 -13.54 -1.13 -1.34
CA SER A 83 -14.99 -1.31 -1.26
C SER A 83 -15.52 -2.44 -2.16
N CYS A 84 -14.76 -2.82 -3.19
CA CYS A 84 -15.12 -3.93 -4.08
C CYS A 84 -14.77 -5.31 -3.48
N PHE A 85 -13.95 -5.35 -2.42
CA PHE A 85 -13.56 -6.60 -1.77
C PHE A 85 -14.48 -6.92 -0.59
N PRO A 86 -14.88 -8.20 -0.41
CA PRO A 86 -15.35 -8.68 0.89
C PRO A 86 -14.34 -8.35 1.99
N VAL A 87 -14.82 -7.99 3.19
CA VAL A 87 -13.97 -7.51 4.29
C VAL A 87 -12.88 -8.51 4.67
N ASP A 88 -13.21 -9.80 4.68
CA ASP A 88 -12.33 -10.94 4.97
C ASP A 88 -11.34 -11.23 3.83
N LYS A 89 -11.66 -10.81 2.61
CA LYS A 89 -10.84 -11.00 1.40
C LYS A 89 -10.05 -9.76 0.97
N ARG A 90 -10.05 -8.69 1.78
CA ARG A 90 -9.27 -7.48 1.45
C ARG A 90 -7.79 -7.80 1.23
N PRO A 91 -7.20 -7.30 0.13
CA PRO A 91 -5.82 -7.61 -0.23
C PRO A 91 -4.83 -6.97 0.73
N LEU A 92 -3.61 -7.53 0.80
CA LEU A 92 -2.48 -6.89 1.48
C LEU A 92 -1.97 -5.74 0.60
N LEU A 93 -2.19 -4.51 1.03
CA LEU A 93 -1.76 -3.31 0.30
C LEU A 93 -0.25 -3.07 0.48
N ILE A 94 0.51 -3.35 -0.57
CA ILE A 94 1.96 -3.11 -0.66
C ILE A 94 2.20 -1.72 -1.23
N MET A 95 2.91 -0.89 -0.49
CA MET A 95 3.20 0.48 -0.86
C MET A 95 4.68 0.81 -0.66
N ASP A 96 5.16 1.74 -1.45
CA ASP A 96 6.51 2.26 -1.35
C ASP A 96 6.68 3.23 -0.14
N ARG A 97 7.88 3.79 0.01
CA ARG A 97 8.19 4.71 1.12
C ARG A 97 7.48 6.05 1.06
N GLY A 98 6.98 6.49 -0.10
CA GLY A 98 6.20 7.71 -0.27
C GLY A 98 4.87 7.67 0.46
N TYR A 99 4.32 6.48 0.68
CA TYR A 99 3.06 6.25 1.39
C TYR A 99 3.21 6.08 2.91
N ALA A 100 4.42 6.18 3.47
CA ALA A 100 4.68 6.02 4.91
C ALA A 100 4.17 7.20 5.79
N ARG A 101 3.11 7.89 5.36
CA ARG A 101 2.49 9.02 6.06
C ARG A 101 1.63 8.49 7.21
N VAL A 102 1.89 8.95 8.44
CA VAL A 102 1.19 8.42 9.64
C VAL A 102 -0.34 8.53 9.56
N SER A 103 -0.86 9.58 8.90
CA SER A 103 -2.31 9.73 8.70
C SER A 103 -2.91 8.62 7.85
N LEU A 104 -2.22 8.21 6.77
CA LEU A 104 -2.65 7.10 5.93
C LEU A 104 -2.62 5.79 6.72
N LEU A 105 -1.55 5.54 7.49
CA LEU A 105 -1.43 4.31 8.28
C LEU A 105 -2.54 4.17 9.33
N ILE A 106 -2.88 5.28 10.02
CA ILE A 106 -4.01 5.35 10.95
C ILE A 106 -5.32 5.01 10.24
N GLN A 107 -5.55 5.62 9.08
CA GLN A 107 -6.76 5.39 8.28
C GLN A 107 -6.87 3.91 7.87
N LEU A 108 -5.80 3.32 7.33
CA LEU A 108 -5.79 1.92 6.93
C LEU A 108 -6.06 0.98 8.12
N ARG A 109 -5.48 1.26 9.30
CA ARG A 109 -5.78 0.48 10.50
C ARG A 109 -7.25 0.60 10.90
N HIS A 110 -7.80 1.81 10.99
CA HIS A 110 -9.20 2.01 11.38
C HIS A 110 -10.16 1.31 10.44
N MET A 111 -9.80 1.21 9.16
CA MET A 111 -10.60 0.51 8.15
C MET A 111 -10.35 -0.98 8.12
N GLY A 112 -9.40 -1.52 8.89
CA GLY A 112 -9.03 -2.93 8.86
C GLY A 112 -8.41 -3.37 7.52
N ILE A 113 -7.79 -2.44 6.78
CA ILE A 113 -7.09 -2.75 5.53
C ILE A 113 -5.65 -3.14 5.89
N PRO A 114 -5.22 -4.38 5.60
CA PRO A 114 -3.86 -4.79 5.87
C PRO A 114 -2.89 -4.15 4.88
N TYR A 115 -1.70 -3.76 5.35
CA TYR A 115 -0.70 -3.12 4.53
C TYR A 115 0.73 -3.55 4.85
N LEU A 116 1.61 -3.36 3.88
CA LEU A 116 3.05 -3.45 4.00
C LEU A 116 3.67 -2.22 3.33
N VAL A 117 4.38 -1.39 4.10
CA VAL A 117 4.99 -0.15 3.62
C VAL A 117 6.48 -0.22 3.79
N ARG A 118 7.24 0.12 2.74
CA ARG A 118 8.71 0.19 2.83
C ARG A 118 9.12 1.37 3.72
N ALA A 119 9.83 1.10 4.81
CA ALA A 119 10.43 2.13 5.64
C ALA A 119 11.85 2.52 5.18
N ARG A 120 12.25 3.79 5.34
CA ARG A 120 13.66 4.20 5.17
C ARG A 120 14.43 3.97 6.47
N GLY A 121 15.71 3.61 6.36
CA GLY A 121 16.57 3.37 7.53
C GLY A 121 16.75 4.57 8.46
N ASN A 122 16.59 5.80 7.95
CA ASN A 122 16.68 7.02 8.74
C ASN A 122 15.36 7.43 9.43
N VAL A 123 14.31 6.61 9.33
CA VAL A 123 13.05 6.85 10.03
C VAL A 123 13.19 6.50 11.51
N ILE A 124 12.68 7.36 12.40
CA ILE A 124 12.62 7.09 13.84
C ILE A 124 11.34 6.35 14.18
N VAL A 125 11.48 5.24 14.90
CA VAL A 125 10.41 4.53 15.60
C VAL A 125 10.72 4.47 17.09
N TYR A 126 9.71 4.24 17.92
CA TYR A 126 9.88 4.06 19.36
C TYR A 126 9.69 2.60 19.71
N PHE A 127 10.76 1.96 20.17
CA PHE A 127 10.77 0.57 20.61
C PHE A 127 11.11 0.54 22.10
N GLN A 128 10.27 -0.12 22.90
CA GLN A 128 10.43 -0.17 24.36
C GLN A 128 10.62 1.24 24.98
N GLY A 129 9.83 2.21 24.51
CA GLY A 129 9.89 3.61 24.97
C GLY A 129 11.04 4.45 24.40
N LYS A 130 12.04 3.84 23.74
CA LYS A 130 13.24 4.54 23.24
C LYS A 130 13.14 4.84 21.75
N ALA A 131 13.49 6.05 21.35
CA ALA A 131 13.62 6.42 19.95
C ALA A 131 14.80 5.68 19.30
N ARG A 132 14.56 5.03 18.16
CA ARG A 132 15.57 4.28 17.41
C ARG A 132 15.32 4.44 15.91
N LEU A 133 16.39 4.60 15.15
CA LEU A 133 16.33 4.59 13.69
C LEU A 133 16.02 3.17 13.19
N VAL A 134 15.17 3.03 12.18
CA VAL A 134 14.84 1.74 11.55
C VAL A 134 16.10 1.01 11.10
N GLY A 135 17.09 1.72 10.55
CA GLY A 135 18.37 1.14 10.12
C GLY A 135 19.29 0.69 11.25
N ARG A 136 18.90 0.86 12.53
CA ARG A 136 19.65 0.35 13.69
C ARG A 136 19.11 -0.97 14.21
N PHE A 137 18.02 -1.49 13.64
CA PHE A 137 17.54 -2.84 13.90
C PHE A 137 18.36 -3.80 13.04
N HIS A 138 19.12 -4.68 13.68
CA HIS A 138 19.99 -5.63 13.00
C HIS A 138 19.38 -7.02 13.08
N VAL A 139 19.34 -7.70 11.94
CA VAL A 139 18.91 -9.09 11.81
C VAL A 139 20.01 -9.85 11.07
N LYS A 140 20.23 -11.12 11.40
CA LYS A 140 21.23 -11.93 10.68
C LYS A 140 20.77 -12.13 9.23
N PRO A 141 21.68 -12.17 8.23
CA PRO A 141 21.33 -12.54 6.88
C PRO A 141 20.57 -13.87 6.82
N GLY A 142 19.51 -13.91 6.01
CA GLY A 142 18.60 -15.06 5.90
C GLY A 142 17.54 -15.14 6.99
N GLN A 143 17.51 -14.23 7.97
CA GLN A 143 16.50 -14.17 9.02
C GLN A 143 15.59 -12.95 8.85
N PHE A 144 14.37 -13.08 9.38
CA PHE A 144 13.48 -11.94 9.59
C PHE A 144 13.17 -11.81 11.09
N GLN A 145 12.96 -10.59 11.55
CA GLN A 145 12.50 -10.30 12.90
C GLN A 145 11.37 -9.29 12.86
N ARG A 146 10.37 -9.52 13.70
CA ARG A 146 9.25 -8.59 13.93
C ARG A 146 9.42 -7.88 15.26
N TYR A 147 9.14 -6.57 15.27
CA TYR A 147 9.15 -5.73 16.46
C TYR A 147 7.85 -4.92 16.53
N HIS A 148 7.20 -4.90 17.70
CA HIS A 148 6.10 -3.98 17.96
C HIS A 148 6.69 -2.60 18.32
N VAL A 149 6.37 -1.58 17.53
CA VAL A 149 6.93 -0.23 17.67
C VAL A 149 5.85 0.84 17.59
N PHE A 150 6.13 2.04 18.08
CA PHE A 150 5.31 3.21 17.80
C PHE A 150 5.98 4.08 16.74
N TYR A 151 5.25 4.37 15.68
CA TYR A 151 5.68 5.25 14.60
C TYR A 151 5.20 6.67 14.83
N HIS A 152 6.02 7.63 14.39
CA HIS A 152 5.80 9.07 14.55
C HIS A 152 5.88 9.57 16.00
N SER A 153 6.55 10.71 16.21
CA SER A 153 6.81 11.26 17.56
C SER A 153 5.54 11.66 18.31
N LYS A 154 4.61 12.36 17.63
CA LYS A 154 3.36 12.86 18.23
C LYS A 154 2.23 11.82 18.25
N LYS A 155 1.87 11.28 17.08
CA LYS A 155 0.72 10.38 16.92
C LYS A 155 0.92 9.00 17.55
N LYS A 156 2.16 8.53 17.69
CA LYS A 156 2.52 7.24 18.30
C LYS A 156 1.66 6.10 17.75
N GLU A 157 1.66 5.95 16.43
CA GLU A 157 0.85 4.93 15.76
C GLU A 157 1.49 3.54 15.96
N PRO A 158 0.84 2.56 16.61
CA PRO A 158 1.43 1.23 16.81
C PRO A 158 1.56 0.40 15.52
N LEU A 159 2.77 -0.04 15.17
CA LEU A 159 3.03 -0.80 13.95
C LEU A 159 3.86 -2.05 14.26
N ASP A 160 3.76 -3.03 13.38
CA ASP A 160 4.74 -4.11 13.29
C ASP A 160 5.86 -3.67 12.33
N LEU A 161 7.06 -3.49 12.88
CA LEU A 161 8.27 -3.33 12.09
C LEU A 161 8.83 -4.71 11.76
N ILE A 162 8.87 -5.06 10.48
CA ILE A 162 9.50 -6.28 9.98
C ILE A 162 10.86 -5.91 9.38
N VAL A 163 11.92 -6.52 9.87
CA VAL A 163 13.28 -6.36 9.36
C VAL A 163 13.74 -7.69 8.80
N PHE A 164 14.21 -7.67 7.55
CA PHE A 164 14.68 -8.85 6.85
C PHE A 164 15.94 -8.51 6.07
N HIS A 165 16.97 -9.35 6.21
CA HIS A 165 18.18 -9.29 5.40
C HIS A 165 18.23 -10.54 4.52
N GLY A 166 18.23 -10.35 3.19
CA GLY A 166 18.39 -11.46 2.25
C GLY A 166 19.74 -12.17 2.43
N ARG A 167 19.85 -13.41 1.93
CA ARG A 167 21.16 -14.08 1.85
C ARG A 167 22.05 -13.23 0.92
N GLY A 168 23.23 -12.83 1.40
CA GLY A 168 24.14 -11.95 0.67
C GLY A 168 23.94 -10.44 0.91
N TYR A 169 23.06 -10.04 1.84
CA TYR A 169 22.96 -8.65 2.28
C TYR A 169 24.27 -8.25 3.02
N GLN A 170 24.98 -7.24 2.52
CA GLN A 170 26.19 -6.65 3.12
C GLN A 170 25.85 -5.34 3.85
#